data_AF-A0A2J8M704-F1
#
_entry.id   AF-A0A2J8M704-F1
#
_cell.length_a   1.000
_cell.length_b   1.000
_cell.length_c   1.000
_cell.angle_alpha   90.00
_cell.angle_beta   90.00
_cell.angle_gamma   90.00
#
_symmetry.space_group_name_H-M   'P 1'
#
loop_
_entity.id
_entity.type
_entity.pdbx_description
1 polymer ?
#
loop_
_entity_poly.entity_id
_entity_poly.type
_entity_poly.pdbx_seq_one_letter_code
_entity_poly.pdbx_strand_id
1 'polypeptide(L)'
;MVVKLLSNKRSQAVGILMSSLHLDMKDIQHAVVNLDNSVVDLETLQALYENRAQSDELEKIEKHGRSSKDKENAKSLDKPEQFLYELSLIPNFSERVFC
;
A
#
# COMPACT_ATOMS: atom_id res chain seq x y z
N MET A 1 -17.46 8.84 6.63
CA MET A 1 -17.30 8.80 5.16
C MET A 1 -15.84 8.58 4.86
N VAL A 2 -15.52 7.58 4.04
CA VAL A 2 -14.14 7.36 3.57
C VAL A 2 -13.80 8.34 2.44
N VAL A 3 -12.54 8.75 2.35
CA VAL A 3 -12.05 9.59 1.24
C VAL A 3 -11.39 8.71 0.20
N LYS A 4 -11.89 8.80 -1.03
CA LYS A 4 -11.27 8.20 -2.21
C LYS A 4 -10.41 9.25 -2.88
N LEU A 5 -9.11 9.00 -2.91
CA LEU A 5 -8.11 9.89 -3.53
C LEU A 5 -7.62 9.32 -4.85
N LEU A 6 -7.72 8.01 -5.02
CA LEU A 6 -7.35 7.32 -6.25
C LEU A 6 -8.52 7.36 -7.24
N SER A 7 -8.19 7.15 -8.52
CA SER A 7 -9.22 6.93 -9.53
C SER A 7 -9.95 5.61 -9.27
N ASN A 8 -11.23 5.51 -9.67
CA ASN A 8 -12.01 4.28 -9.49
C ASN A 8 -11.31 3.04 -10.05
N LYS A 9 -10.62 3.16 -11.18
CA LYS A 9 -9.84 2.07 -11.78
C LYS A 9 -8.69 1.62 -10.88
N ARG A 10 -7.98 2.57 -10.26
CA ARG A 10 -6.86 2.29 -9.36
C ARG A 10 -7.32 1.67 -8.06
N SER A 11 -8.35 2.23 -7.40
CA SER A 11 -8.93 1.62 -6.19
C SER A 11 -9.43 0.20 -6.47
N GLN A 12 -10.01 -0.06 -7.64
CA GLN A 12 -10.45 -1.41 -8.01
C GLN A 12 -9.27 -2.37 -8.24
N ALA A 13 -8.25 -1.96 -8.99
CA ALA A 13 -7.07 -2.79 -9.24
C ALA A 13 -6.36 -3.18 -7.93
N VAL A 14 -6.16 -2.21 -7.04
CA VAL A 14 -5.56 -2.46 -5.72
C VAL A 14 -6.47 -3.33 -4.86
N GLY A 15 -7.79 -3.12 -4.89
CA GLY A 15 -8.74 -3.96 -4.15
C GLY A 15 -8.74 -5.42 -4.62
N ILE A 16 -8.60 -5.66 -5.92
CA ILE A 16 -8.43 -7.01 -6.49
C ILE A 16 -7.11 -7.62 -6.00
N LEU A 17 -6.01 -6.86 -6.08
CA LEU A 17 -4.70 -7.29 -5.59
C LEU A 17 -4.78 -7.70 -4.11
N MET A 18 -5.31 -6.84 -3.25
CA MET A 18 -5.47 -7.16 -1.82
C MET A 18 -6.26 -8.46 -1.59
N SER A 19 -7.29 -8.69 -2.41
CA SER A 19 -8.11 -9.90 -2.33
C SER A 19 -7.39 -11.14 -2.86
N SER A 20 -6.47 -11.00 -3.82
CA SER A 20 -5.69 -12.12 -4.37
C SER A 20 -4.50 -12.49 -3.50
N LEU A 21 -3.89 -11.52 -2.82
CA LEU A 21 -2.73 -11.73 -1.96
C LEU A 21 -3.02 -12.67 -0.79
N HIS A 22 -4.22 -12.58 -0.19
CA HIS A 22 -4.56 -13.29 1.05
C HIS A 22 -3.53 -13.11 2.19
N LEU A 23 -2.79 -12.00 2.18
CA LEU A 23 -1.74 -11.66 3.13
C LEU A 23 -2.12 -10.39 3.89
N ASP A 24 -1.79 -10.36 5.18
CA ASP A 24 -1.91 -9.13 5.96
C ASP A 24 -0.72 -8.20 5.69
N MET A 25 -0.96 -6.89 5.83
CA MET A 25 0.11 -5.87 5.65
C MET A 25 1.31 -6.12 6.56
N LYS A 26 1.08 -6.67 7.76
CA LYS A 26 2.16 -7.03 8.69
C LYS A 26 3.05 -8.14 8.12
N ASP A 27 2.46 -9.13 7.47
CA ASP A 27 3.20 -10.24 6.86
C ASP A 27 3.98 -9.74 5.64
N ILE A 28 3.36 -8.89 4.81
CA ILE A 28 4.04 -8.23 3.68
C ILE A 28 5.25 -7.42 4.18
N GLN A 29 5.06 -6.58 5.19
CA GLN A 29 6.14 -5.78 5.77
C GLN A 29 7.24 -6.67 6.35
N HIS A 30 6.88 -7.69 7.13
CA HIS A 30 7.83 -8.60 7.73
C HIS A 30 8.65 -9.35 6.67
N ALA A 31 7.98 -9.89 5.65
CA ALA A 31 8.63 -10.63 4.58
C ALA A 31 9.57 -9.74 3.77
N VAL A 32 9.14 -8.55 3.36
CA VAL A 32 9.99 -7.63 2.60
C VAL A 32 11.19 -7.18 3.44
N VAL A 33 10.98 -6.79 4.71
CA VAL A 33 12.06 -6.29 5.58
C VAL A 33 13.06 -7.38 5.91
N ASN A 34 12.63 -8.63 6.08
CA ASN A 34 13.51 -9.77 6.37
C ASN A 34 13.99 -10.53 5.12
N LEU A 35 13.55 -10.13 3.92
CA LEU A 35 13.78 -10.86 2.66
C LEU A 35 13.33 -12.33 2.76
N ASP A 36 12.21 -12.57 3.46
CA ASP A 36 11.66 -13.91 3.66
C ASP A 36 10.75 -14.30 2.48
N ASN A 37 11.38 -14.88 1.47
CA ASN A 37 10.72 -15.35 0.25
C ASN A 37 9.85 -16.61 0.46
N SER A 38 9.78 -17.16 1.69
CA SER A 38 8.87 -18.27 2.01
C SER A 38 7.46 -17.80 2.35
N VAL A 39 7.32 -16.54 2.78
CA VAL A 39 6.03 -15.93 3.14
C VAL A 39 5.47 -15.12 1.97
N VAL A 40 6.34 -14.45 1.21
CA VAL A 40 5.96 -13.66 0.03
C VAL A 40 6.81 -14.09 -1.15
N ASP A 41 6.17 -14.70 -2.15
CA ASP A 41 6.85 -15.14 -3.35
C ASP A 41 7.20 -13.97 -4.30
N LEU A 42 8.03 -14.26 -5.30
CA LEU A 42 8.48 -13.27 -6.28
C LEU A 42 7.33 -12.70 -7.12
N GLU A 43 6.33 -13.52 -7.46
CA GLU A 43 5.16 -13.09 -8.23
C GLU A 43 4.37 -12.03 -7.45
N THR A 44 4.18 -12.27 -6.15
CA THR A 44 3.56 -11.36 -5.22
C THR A 44 4.36 -10.07 -5.07
N LEU A 45 5.67 -10.16 -4.86
CA LEU A 45 6.55 -8.99 -4.76
C LEU A 45 6.47 -8.12 -6.02
N GLN A 46 6.46 -8.75 -7.19
CA GLN A 46 6.32 -8.05 -8.46
C GLN A 46 4.95 -7.38 -8.58
N ALA A 47 3.86 -8.09 -8.24
CA ALA A 47 2.51 -7.53 -8.28
C ALA A 47 2.34 -6.33 -7.33
N LEU A 48 2.92 -6.40 -6.13
CA LEU A 48 2.99 -5.30 -5.17
C LEU A 48 3.76 -4.11 -5.74
N TYR A 49 4.91 -4.37 -6.38
CA TYR A 49 5.72 -3.33 -7.01
C TYR A 49 5.00 -2.65 -8.17
N GLU A 50 4.36 -3.40 -9.06
CA GLU A 50 3.62 -2.85 -10.20
C GLU A 50 2.41 -2.01 -9.75
N ASN A 51 1.77 -2.40 -8.65
CA ASN A 51 0.58 -1.71 -8.15
C ASN A 51 0.88 -0.59 -7.15
N ARG A 52 2.13 -0.43 -6.71
CA ARG A 52 2.55 0.60 -5.75
C ARG A 52 2.03 1.98 -6.13
N ALA A 53 1.74 2.80 -5.12
CA ALA A 53 1.30 4.17 -5.35
C ALA A 53 2.35 4.91 -6.18
N GLN A 54 1.89 5.61 -7.21
CA GLN A 54 2.73 6.55 -7.94
C GLN A 54 2.99 7.78 -7.05
N SER A 55 4.05 8.54 -7.34
CA SER A 55 4.47 9.66 -6.50
C SER A 55 3.35 10.70 -6.29
N ASP A 56 2.54 10.98 -7.33
CA ASP A 56 1.43 11.93 -7.23
C ASP A 56 0.24 11.37 -6.44
N GLU A 57 -0.01 10.06 -6.52
CA GLU A 57 -1.03 9.36 -5.74
C GLU A 57 -0.63 9.35 -4.26
N LEU A 58 0.63 9.02 -3.99
CA LEU A 58 1.18 8.94 -2.66
C LEU A 58 1.21 10.30 -1.97
N GLU A 59 1.60 11.37 -2.67
CA GLU A 59 1.59 12.73 -2.11
C GLU A 59 0.19 13.14 -1.63
N LYS A 60 -0.86 12.83 -2.42
CA LYS A 60 -2.26 13.10 -2.04
C LYS A 60 -2.63 12.33 -0.77
N ILE A 61 -2.27 11.06 -0.73
CA ILE A 61 -2.56 10.15 0.39
C ILE A 61 -1.82 10.61 1.67
N GLU A 62 -0.53 10.92 1.58
CA GLU A 62 0.28 11.44 2.69
C GLU A 62 -0.24 12.77 3.21
N LYS A 63 -0.54 13.71 2.32
CA LYS A 63 -1.05 15.04 2.68
C LYS A 63 -2.37 14.94 3.44
N HIS A 64 -3.23 14.02 3.00
CA HIS A 64 -4.47 13.69 3.71
C HIS A 64 -4.18 13.05 5.07
N GLY A 65 -3.29 12.06 5.14
CA GLY A 65 -2.89 11.39 6.39
C GLY A 65 -2.29 12.33 7.44
N ARG A 66 -1.43 13.27 7.02
CA ARG A 66 -0.85 14.29 7.92
C ARG A 66 -1.88 15.30 8.41
N SER A 67 -2.75 15.80 7.53
CA SER A 67 -3.83 16.72 7.93
C SER A 67 -4.87 16.05 8.84
N SER A 68 -4.95 14.72 8.76
CA SER A 68 -5.88 13.89 9.52
C SER A 68 -5.42 13.61 10.94
N LYS A 69 -4.12 13.40 11.18
CA LYS A 69 -3.58 13.09 12.52
C LYS A 69 -3.82 14.19 13.56
N ASP A 70 -4.00 15.43 13.11
CA ASP A 70 -4.23 16.59 13.98
C ASP A 70 -5.73 16.85 14.27
N LYS A 71 -6.63 16.10 13.63
CA LYS A 71 -8.08 16.32 13.70
C LYS A 71 -8.81 15.06 14.12
N GLU A 72 -9.43 15.11 15.31
CA GLU A 72 -10.26 14.04 15.91
C GLU A 72 -11.41 13.54 15.00
N ASN A 73 -11.79 14.30 13.97
CA ASN A 73 -12.83 13.98 12.98
C ASN A 73 -12.31 13.73 11.56
N ALA A 74 -11.04 13.36 11.42
CA ALA A 74 -10.47 13.07 10.13
C ALA A 74 -11.15 11.90 9.42
N LYS A 75 -11.59 12.14 8.18
CA LYS A 75 -12.16 11.09 7.34
C LYS A 75 -11.08 10.07 7.01
N SER A 76 -11.27 8.83 7.43
CA SER A 76 -10.37 7.71 7.10
C SER A 76 -10.22 7.56 5.58
N LEU A 77 -9.02 7.18 5.15
CA LEU A 77 -8.80 6.73 3.77
C LEU A 77 -9.62 5.47 3.50
N ASP A 78 -9.99 5.26 2.25
CA ASP A 78 -10.54 3.97 1.85
C ASP A 78 -9.46 2.88 1.92
N LYS A 79 -9.86 1.61 1.99
CA LYS A 79 -8.92 0.49 2.21
C LYS A 79 -7.79 0.42 1.16
N PRO A 80 -8.04 0.62 -0.16
CA PRO A 80 -6.98 0.58 -1.17
C PRO A 80 -5.93 1.69 -0.97
N GLU A 81 -6.37 2.91 -0.68
CA GLU A 81 -5.51 4.04 -0.36
C GLU A 81 -4.68 3.79 0.88
N GLN A 82 -5.31 3.23 1.93
CA GLN A 82 -4.61 2.88 3.16
C GLN A 82 -3.55 1.81 2.93
N PHE A 83 -3.87 0.78 2.17
CA PHE A 83 -2.93 -0.28 1.81
C PHE A 83 -1.71 0.28 1.07
N LEU A 84 -1.92 1.14 0.07
CA LEU A 84 -0.82 1.74 -0.68
C LEU A 84 0.03 2.69 0.19
N TYR A 85 -0.59 3.39 1.13
CA TYR A 85 0.14 4.19 2.10
C TYR A 85 1.04 3.32 2.97
N GLU A 86 0.49 2.27 3.58
CA GLU A 86 1.27 1.36 4.42
C GLU A 86 2.39 0.66 3.66
N LEU A 87 2.12 0.25 2.42
CA LEU A 87 3.14 -0.31 1.52
C LEU A 87 4.30 0.67 1.29
N SER A 88 4.01 1.97 1.15
CA SER A 88 5.04 3.01 0.97
C SER A 88 5.90 3.25 2.22
N LEU A 89 5.41 2.88 3.41
CA LEU A 89 6.16 2.99 4.66
C LEU A 89 7.19 1.87 4.83
N ILE A 90 7.14 0.83 4.00
CA ILE A 90 8.10 -0.27 4.04
C ILE A 90 9.45 0.25 3.54
N PRO A 91 10.51 0.22 4.38
CA PRO A 91 11.80 0.78 4.01
C PRO A 91 12.45 -0.05 2.88
N ASN A 92 12.95 0.67 1.87
CA ASN A 92 13.66 0.11 0.72
C ASN A 92 12.82 -0.93 -0.05
N PHE A 93 11.49 -0.82 -0.04
CA PHE A 93 10.59 -1.75 -0.73
C PHE A 93 10.99 -1.96 -2.20
N SER A 94 11.21 -0.87 -2.94
CA SER A 94 11.59 -0.96 -4.36
C SER A 94 12.97 -1.58 -4.60
N GLU A 95 13.92 -1.44 -3.68
CA GLU A 95 15.26 -2.02 -3.83
C GLU A 95 15.25 -3.53 -3.57
N ARG A 96 14.39 -3.97 -2.64
CA ARG A 96 14.29 -5.37 -2.19
C ARG A 96 13.57 -6.27 -3.18
N VAL A 97 12.68 -5.72 -4.01
CA VAL A 97 11.96 -6.48 -5.05
C VAL A 97 12.89 -6.92 -6.19
N PHE A 98 14.04 -6.27 -6.38
CA PHE A 98 14.98 -6.56 -7.48
C PHE A 98 16.33 -7.16 -7.03
N CYS A 99 16.43 -7.62 -5.77
CA CYS A 99 17.67 -8.21 -5.23
C CYS A 99 17.67 -9.73 -5.42
#